data_AF-A0A1W1BMB1-F1
#
_entry.id   AF-A0A1W1BMB1-F1
#
_cell.length_a   1.000
_cell.length_b   1.000
_cell.length_c   1.000
_cell.angle_alpha   90.00
_cell.angle_beta   90.00
_cell.angle_gamma   90.00
#
_symmetry.space_group_name_H-M   'P 1'
#
loop_
_entity.id
_entity.type
_entity.pdbx_description
1 polymer ?
#
loop_
_entity_poly.entity_id
_entity_poly.type
_entity_poly.pdbx_seq_one_letter_code
_entity_poly.pdbx_strand_id
1 'polypeptide(L)'
;MLTPKNEVGVIDFQDARKGAVTYDLVSLLKDCYIEWPADEMKRLALYYRDRAGLKVEDAHFLKWFDFMGLQRHIKVLGIFSRLHRRDGKDGYLKDIPLTLKYVLKTASKYPETRDFATMLGSLSFEPNV
;
A
#
# COMPACT_ATOMS: atom_id res chain seq x y z
N MET A 1 15.55 -0.15 11.42
CA MET A 1 16.37 -0.63 12.55
C MET A 1 17.06 0.57 13.17
N LEU A 2 17.37 0.58 14.47
CA LEU A 2 18.19 1.64 15.07
C LEU A 2 19.66 1.22 15.08
N THR A 3 20.56 2.11 14.68
CA THR A 3 22.00 1.88 14.80
C THR A 3 22.43 2.00 16.27
N PRO A 4 23.65 1.54 16.65
CA PRO A 4 24.19 1.78 17.99
C PRO A 4 24.27 3.27 18.38
N LYS A 5 24.17 4.18 17.40
CA LYS A 5 24.15 5.64 17.60
C LYS A 5 22.74 6.21 17.68
N ASN A 6 21.71 5.37 17.77
CA ASN A 6 20.30 5.76 17.79
C ASN A 6 19.83 6.48 16.51
N GLU A 7 20.39 6.11 15.36
CA GLU A 7 20.01 6.63 14.04
C GLU A 7 19.17 5.59 13.26
N VAL A 8 18.44 6.03 12.24
CA VAL A 8 17.68 5.13 11.36
C VAL A 8 18.62 4.38 10.42
N GLY A 9 18.72 3.06 10.61
CA GLY A 9 19.38 2.14 9.69
C GLY A 9 18.40 1.46 8.73
N VAL A 10 18.75 1.45 7.45
CA VAL A 10 18.02 0.80 6.34
C VAL A 10 18.79 -0.45 5.90
N ILE A 11 18.09 -1.58 5.82
CA ILE A 11 18.62 -2.89 5.40
C ILE A 11 17.71 -3.47 4.29
N ASP A 12 18.06 -4.63 3.74
CA ASP A 12 17.27 -5.35 2.73
C ASP A 12 17.13 -4.61 1.38
N PHE A 13 18.17 -3.88 0.98
CA PHE A 13 18.21 -3.07 -0.26
C PHE A 13 18.93 -3.76 -1.44
N GLN A 14 19.41 -5.00 -1.29
CA GLN A 14 20.14 -5.72 -2.33
C GLN A 14 19.33 -5.96 -3.60
N ASP A 15 17.99 -6.02 -3.48
CA ASP A 15 17.06 -6.16 -4.60
C ASP A 15 16.41 -4.85 -5.04
N ALA A 16 17.00 -3.70 -4.67
CA ALA A 16 16.51 -2.40 -5.10
C ALA A 16 16.39 -2.31 -6.63
N ARG A 17 15.34 -1.63 -7.10
CA ARG A 17 15.03 -1.43 -8.52
C ARG A 17 14.63 0.02 -8.76
N LYS A 18 14.72 0.44 -10.02
CA LYS A 18 14.10 1.70 -10.46
C LYS A 18 12.58 1.53 -10.47
N GLY A 19 11.86 2.49 -9.91
CA GLY A 19 10.40 2.44 -9.79
C GLY A 19 9.79 3.83 -9.65
N ALA A 20 8.49 3.87 -9.38
CA ALA A 20 7.80 5.13 -9.12
C ALA A 20 8.38 5.81 -7.87
N VAL A 21 8.48 7.14 -7.90
CA VAL A 21 9.00 7.94 -6.77
C VAL A 21 8.19 7.74 -5.48
N THR A 22 6.95 7.26 -5.58
CA THR A 22 6.07 7.00 -4.44
C THR A 22 6.21 5.58 -3.86
N TYR A 23 7.00 4.67 -4.46
CA TYR A 23 7.00 3.25 -4.10
C TYR A 23 7.40 3.00 -2.64
N ASP A 24 8.52 3.58 -2.21
CA ASP A 24 9.03 3.43 -0.84
C ASP A 24 8.21 4.24 0.17
N LEU A 25 7.64 5.37 -0.26
CA LEU A 25 6.74 6.15 0.60
C LEU A 25 5.45 5.38 0.90
N VAL A 26 4.88 4.71 -0.12
CA VAL A 26 3.70 3.87 0.04
C VAL A 26 4.01 2.66 0.90
N SER A 27 5.17 2.02 0.75
CA SER A 27 5.54 0.88 1.60
C SER A 27 5.63 1.25 3.08
N LEU A 28 6.00 2.50 3.37
CA LEU A 28 6.07 3.03 4.73
C LEU A 28 4.71 3.46 5.29
N LEU A 29 3.89 4.17 4.50
CA LEU A 29 2.66 4.81 4.98
C LEU A 29 1.38 3.98 4.80
N LYS A 30 1.37 3.05 3.84
CA LYS A 30 0.24 2.14 3.55
C LYS A 30 0.64 0.70 3.85
N ASP A 31 1.20 0.48 5.03
CA ASP A 31 1.51 -0.86 5.53
C ASP A 31 0.21 -1.69 5.66
N CYS A 32 0.31 -2.99 5.41
CA CYS A 32 -0.79 -3.94 5.50
C CYS A 32 -1.17 -4.29 6.94
N TYR A 33 -0.40 -3.83 7.95
CA TYR A 33 -0.60 -4.16 9.36
C TYR A 33 -1.16 -3.01 10.21
N ILE A 34 -1.08 -1.76 9.76
CA ILE A 34 -1.44 -0.57 10.54
C ILE A 34 -2.27 0.38 9.70
N GLU A 35 -3.44 0.78 10.23
CA GLU A 35 -4.28 1.80 9.62
C GLU A 35 -4.05 3.20 10.20
N TRP A 36 -3.46 4.07 9.39
CA TRP A 36 -3.23 5.47 9.73
C TRP A 36 -4.45 6.37 9.41
N PRO A 37 -4.67 7.46 10.15
CA PRO A 37 -5.65 8.48 9.79
C PRO A 37 -5.38 9.06 8.39
N ALA A 38 -6.45 9.28 7.62
CA ALA A 38 -6.34 9.71 6.23
C ALA A 38 -5.64 11.07 6.06
N ASP A 39 -5.89 12.01 6.97
CA ASP A 39 -5.27 13.34 6.95
C ASP A 39 -3.77 13.27 7.24
N GLU A 40 -3.35 12.36 8.12
CA GLU A 40 -1.94 12.16 8.44
C GLU A 40 -1.18 11.53 7.26
N MET A 41 -1.79 10.54 6.59
CA MET A 41 -1.22 9.99 5.33
C MET A 41 -1.08 11.07 4.26
N LYS A 42 -2.10 11.93 4.08
CA LYS A 42 -2.05 13.04 3.11
C LYS A 42 -0.94 14.02 3.46
N ARG A 43 -0.86 14.42 4.74
CA ARG A 43 0.15 15.36 5.24
C ARG A 43 1.56 14.83 5.02
N LEU A 44 1.83 13.58 5.39
CA LEU A 44 3.14 12.95 5.23
C LEU A 44 3.51 12.73 3.76
N ALA A 45 2.52 12.39 2.91
CA ALA A 45 2.76 12.23 1.48
C ALA A 45 3.20 13.56 0.83
N LEU A 46 2.49 14.64 1.11
CA LEU A 46 2.84 15.98 0.59
C LEU A 46 4.15 16.50 1.20
N TYR A 47 4.40 16.24 2.49
CA TYR A 47 5.69 16.54 3.12
C TYR A 47 6.85 15.86 2.38
N TYR A 48 6.74 14.57 2.04
CA TYR A 48 7.75 13.87 1.26
C TYR A 48 7.98 14.54 -0.10
N ARG A 49 6.89 14.86 -0.84
CA ARG A 49 6.98 15.52 -2.14
C ARG A 49 7.79 16.81 -2.06
N ASP A 50 7.47 17.65 -1.07
CA ASP A 50 8.12 18.95 -0.88
C ASP A 50 9.61 18.78 -0.53
N ARG A 51 9.92 17.82 0.36
CA ARG A 51 11.31 17.48 0.72
C ARG A 51 12.11 16.87 -0.43
N ALA A 52 11.45 16.16 -1.33
CA ALA A 52 12.04 15.62 -2.54
C ALA A 52 12.18 16.66 -3.68
N GLY A 53 11.68 17.89 -3.49
CA GLY A 53 11.76 18.97 -4.47
C GLY A 53 10.91 18.74 -5.73
N LEU A 54 9.87 17.91 -5.64
CA LEU A 54 9.03 17.57 -6.79
C LEU A 54 8.03 18.70 -7.08
N LYS A 55 8.14 19.32 -8.26
CA LYS A 55 7.25 20.39 -8.72
C LYS A 55 5.98 19.81 -9.34
N VAL A 56 5.11 19.23 -8.51
CA VAL A 56 3.87 18.58 -8.93
C VAL A 56 2.73 19.01 -8.01
N GLU A 57 1.58 19.34 -8.60
CA GLU A 57 0.36 19.70 -7.87
C GLU A 57 -0.04 18.62 -6.85
N ASP A 58 -0.59 19.05 -5.70
CA ASP A 58 -1.00 18.18 -4.59
C ASP A 58 -1.87 17.01 -5.09
N ALA A 59 -2.89 17.31 -5.88
CA ALA A 59 -3.85 16.33 -6.39
C ALA A 59 -3.18 15.27 -7.28
N HIS A 60 -2.20 15.66 -8.10
CA HIS A 60 -1.47 14.74 -8.98
C HIS A 60 -0.55 13.83 -8.18
N PHE A 61 0.21 14.38 -7.24
CA PHE A 61 1.09 13.58 -6.40
C PHE A 61 0.31 12.58 -5.54
N LEU A 62 -0.81 13.02 -4.95
CA LEU A 62 -1.70 12.14 -4.18
C LEU A 62 -2.32 11.05 -5.06
N LYS A 63 -2.65 11.32 -6.33
CA LYS A 63 -3.09 10.28 -7.27
C LYS A 63 -2.00 9.26 -7.55
N TRP A 64 -0.74 9.67 -7.72
CA TRP A 64 0.38 8.73 -7.88
C TRP A 64 0.61 7.89 -6.63
N PHE A 65 0.51 8.49 -5.45
CA PHE A 65 0.60 7.79 -4.17
C PHE A 65 -0.52 6.76 -4.01
N ASP A 66 -1.75 7.13 -4.37
CA ASP A 66 -2.90 6.25 -4.32
C ASP A 66 -2.79 5.08 -5.31
N PHE A 67 -2.45 5.35 -6.57
CA PHE A 67 -2.32 4.30 -7.58
C PHE A 67 -1.15 3.35 -7.28
N MET A 68 -0.06 3.86 -6.72
CA MET A 68 1.04 3.01 -6.29
C MET A 68 0.65 2.13 -5.09
N GLY A 69 -0.13 2.68 -4.15
CA GLY A 69 -0.78 1.90 -3.07
C GLY A 69 -1.67 0.79 -3.61
N LEU A 70 -2.57 1.13 -4.53
CA LEU A 70 -3.48 0.18 -5.16
C LEU A 70 -2.72 -0.99 -5.81
N GLN A 71 -1.70 -0.68 -6.63
CA GLN A 71 -0.87 -1.70 -7.28
C GLN A 71 -0.15 -2.60 -6.26
N ARG A 72 0.43 -2.02 -5.21
CA ARG A 72 1.14 -2.78 -4.18
C ARG A 72 0.20 -3.67 -3.40
N HIS A 73 -0.96 -3.18 -2.98
CA HIS A 73 -1.92 -3.97 -2.21
C HIS A 73 -2.52 -5.11 -3.02
N ILE A 74 -2.79 -4.93 -4.32
CA ILE A 74 -3.19 -6.04 -5.21
C ILE A 74 -2.09 -7.11 -5.24
N LYS A 75 -0.82 -6.71 -5.38
CA LYS A 75 0.32 -7.66 -5.34
C LYS A 75 0.39 -8.38 -4.00
N VAL A 76 0.19 -7.68 -2.87
CA VAL A 76 0.21 -8.28 -1.53
C VAL A 76 -0.91 -9.29 -1.34
N LEU A 77 -2.14 -9.00 -1.78
CA LEU A 77 -3.25 -9.97 -1.75
C LEU A 77 -2.91 -11.28 -2.47
N GLY A 78 -2.25 -11.18 -3.63
CA GLY A 78 -1.74 -12.34 -4.36
C GLY A 78 -0.62 -13.08 -3.63
N ILE A 79 0.29 -12.35 -2.98
CA ILE A 79 1.37 -12.94 -2.17
C ILE A 79 0.81 -13.70 -0.97
N PHE A 80 -0.11 -13.10 -0.20
CA PHE A 80 -0.73 -13.76 0.96
C PHE A 80 -1.50 -15.01 0.56
N SER A 81 -2.31 -14.91 -0.50
CA SER A 81 -3.01 -16.08 -1.08
C SER A 81 -2.05 -17.19 -1.49
N ARG A 82 -0.92 -16.84 -2.14
CA ARG A 82 0.10 -17.82 -2.54
C ARG A 82 0.80 -18.46 -1.34
N LEU A 83 1.17 -17.66 -0.33
CA LEU A 83 1.86 -18.13 0.88
C LEU A 83 0.99 -19.12 1.66
N HIS A 84 -0.31 -18.86 1.76
CA HIS A 84 -1.26 -19.81 2.33
C HIS A 84 -1.32 -21.11 1.49
N ARG A 85 -1.64 -20.99 0.20
CA ARG A 85 -1.89 -22.16 -0.66
C ARG A 85 -0.67 -23.06 -0.90
N ARG A 86 0.51 -22.47 -1.04
CA ARG A 86 1.74 -23.20 -1.41
C ARG A 86 2.58 -23.57 -0.18
N ASP A 87 2.66 -22.65 0.79
CA ASP A 87 3.62 -22.75 1.89
C ASP A 87 2.95 -23.02 3.26
N GLY A 88 1.61 -23.19 3.31
CA GLY A 88 0.86 -23.48 4.53
C GLY A 88 0.88 -22.35 5.56
N LYS A 89 1.18 -21.11 5.13
CA LYS A 89 1.32 -19.96 6.03
C LYS A 89 -0.01 -19.25 6.26
N ASP A 90 -0.91 -19.88 7.01
CA ASP A 90 -2.29 -19.42 7.25
C ASP A 90 -2.36 -18.09 7.99
N GLY A 91 -1.31 -17.71 8.73
CA GLY A 91 -1.24 -16.44 9.46
C GLY A 91 -1.50 -15.21 8.59
N TYR A 92 -1.13 -15.23 7.31
CA TYR A 92 -1.33 -14.11 6.39
C TYR A 92 -2.77 -13.90 5.94
N LEU A 93 -3.66 -14.89 6.14
CA LEU A 93 -5.08 -14.71 5.82
C LEU A 93 -5.72 -13.61 6.69
N LYS A 94 -5.18 -13.38 7.89
CA LYS A 94 -5.64 -12.34 8.82
C LYS A 94 -5.38 -10.92 8.31
N ASP A 95 -4.42 -10.74 7.39
CA ASP A 95 -4.02 -9.44 6.85
C ASP A 95 -4.78 -9.09 5.54
N ILE A 96 -5.46 -10.07 4.96
CA ILE A 96 -6.26 -9.89 3.73
C ILE A 96 -7.38 -8.87 3.92
N PRO A 97 -8.20 -8.89 5.00
CA PRO A 97 -9.30 -7.94 5.16
C PRO A 97 -8.85 -6.47 5.16
N LEU A 98 -7.79 -6.13 5.90
CA LEU A 98 -7.27 -4.76 5.93
C LEU A 98 -6.68 -4.37 4.57
N THR A 99 -5.93 -5.26 3.93
CA THR A 99 -5.37 -5.02 2.60
C THR A 99 -6.47 -4.80 1.55
N LEU A 100 -7.54 -5.60 1.60
CA LEU A 100 -8.68 -5.46 0.69
C LEU A 100 -9.47 -4.16 0.94
N LYS A 101 -9.64 -3.76 2.20
CA LYS A 101 -10.24 -2.46 2.57
C LYS A 101 -9.49 -1.30 1.90
N TYR A 102 -8.15 -1.33 1.89
CA TYR A 102 -7.36 -0.31 1.19
C TYR A 102 -7.55 -0.32 -0.32
N VAL A 103 -7.58 -1.51 -0.94
CA VAL A 103 -7.82 -1.67 -2.37
C VAL A 103 -9.18 -1.08 -2.75
N LEU A 104 -10.25 -1.48 -2.07
CA LEU A 104 -11.61 -1.00 -2.33
C LEU A 104 -11.71 0.52 -2.12
N LYS A 105 -11.23 1.02 -0.97
CA LYS A 105 -11.26 2.47 -0.67
C LYS A 105 -10.56 3.30 -1.74
N THR A 106 -9.38 2.85 -2.19
CA THR A 106 -8.60 3.57 -3.19
C THR A 106 -9.23 3.44 -4.58
N ALA A 107 -9.64 2.24 -4.98
CA ALA A 107 -10.19 1.99 -6.30
C ALA A 107 -11.55 2.69 -6.52
N SER A 108 -12.41 2.78 -5.49
CA SER A 108 -13.69 3.49 -5.57
C SER A 108 -13.55 5.01 -5.74
N LYS A 109 -12.42 5.58 -5.30
CA LYS A 109 -12.16 7.03 -5.34
C LYS A 109 -11.99 7.58 -6.75
N TYR A 110 -11.46 6.77 -7.68
CA TYR A 110 -11.07 7.21 -9.01
C TYR A 110 -11.97 6.60 -10.09
N PRO A 111 -12.47 7.39 -11.06
CA PRO A 111 -13.31 6.87 -12.15
C PRO A 111 -12.66 5.71 -12.91
N GLU A 112 -11.34 5.80 -13.15
CA GLU A 112 -10.60 4.82 -13.97
C GLU A 112 -10.44 3.46 -13.29
N THR A 113 -10.66 3.36 -11.98
CA THR A 113 -10.53 2.14 -11.20
C THR A 113 -11.85 1.71 -10.53
N ARG A 114 -12.93 2.45 -10.77
CA ARG A 114 -14.21 2.20 -10.09
C ARG A 114 -14.83 0.86 -10.48
N ASP A 115 -14.75 0.50 -11.74
CA ASP A 115 -15.30 -0.78 -12.22
C ASP A 115 -14.59 -1.98 -11.56
N PHE A 116 -13.28 -1.86 -11.33
CA PHE A 116 -12.52 -2.85 -10.58
C PHE A 116 -12.99 -2.95 -9.12
N ALA A 117 -13.28 -1.82 -8.47
CA ALA A 117 -13.83 -1.82 -7.11
C ALA A 117 -15.22 -2.48 -7.06
N THR A 118 -16.07 -2.19 -8.04
CA THR A 118 -17.41 -2.81 -8.17
C THR A 118 -17.30 -4.33 -8.34
N MET A 119 -16.43 -4.77 -9.26
CA MET A 119 -16.17 -6.19 -9.49
C MET A 119 -15.65 -6.89 -8.22
N LEU A 120 -14.71 -6.28 -7.50
CA LEU A 120 -14.21 -6.84 -6.24
C LEU A 120 -15.29 -6.87 -5.14
N GLY A 121 -16.13 -5.84 -5.06
CA GLY A 121 -17.22 -5.77 -4.09
C GLY A 121 -18.34 -6.79 -4.35
N SER A 122 -18.53 -7.24 -5.59
CA SER A 122 -19.50 -8.29 -5.92
C SER A 122 -19.00 -9.70 -5.60
N LEU A 123 -17.71 -9.86 -5.30
CA LEU A 123 -17.17 -11.12 -4.80
C LEU A 123 -17.55 -11.22 -3.33
N SER A 124 -18.62 -11.96 -3.02
CA SER A 124 -19.02 -12.23 -1.63
C SER A 124 -17.85 -12.90 -0.90
N PHE A 125 -17.20 -12.17 0.01
CA PHE A 125 -16.28 -12.75 0.97
C PHE A 125 -17.12 -13.27 2.14
N GLU A 126 -17.74 -14.44 1.98
CA GLU A 126 -18.18 -15.19 3.17
C GLU A 126 -16.90 -15.59 3.92
N PRO A 127 -16.69 -15.10 5.16
CA PRO A 127 -15.59 -15.55 5.95
C PRO A 127 -15.90 -17.01 6.34
N ASN A 128 -15.41 -17.95 5.54
CA ASN A 128 -15.33 -19.35 5.94
C ASN A 128 -14.14 -19.51 6.91
N VAL A 129 -14.31 -19.03 8.14
CA VAL A 129 -13.63 -19.54 9.35
C VAL A 129 -14.55 -19.35 10.55
#